data_AF-A0A7R8QG46-F1
#
_entry.id   AF-A0A7R8QG46-F1
#
_cell.length_a   1.000
_cell.length_b   1.000
_cell.length_c   1.000
_cell.angle_alpha   90.00
_cell.angle_beta   90.00
_cell.angle_gamma   90.00
#
_symmetry.space_group_name_H-M   'P 1'
#
loop_
_entity.id
_entity.type
_entity.pdbx_description
1 polymer ?
#
loop_
_entity_poly.entity_id
_entity_poly.type
_entity_poly.pdbx_seq_one_letter_code
_entity_poly.pdbx_strand_id
1 'polypeptide(L)'
;MSSEARIGWIEREAELAVVRQCELAGVARATFYGRGASGEQSEEDLLLCRLMDEEYTRRPFYGSRRMVVFWGDWDMLQTASGCSG
;
A
#
# COMPACT_ATOMS: atom_id res chain seq x y z
N MET A 1 -28.75 -7.08 -6.55
CA MET A 1 -27.83 -6.84 -5.42
C MET A 1 -26.68 -5.98 -5.90
N SER A 2 -26.31 -4.92 -5.16
CA SER A 2 -25.22 -4.02 -5.55
C SER A 2 -23.85 -4.68 -5.34
N SER A 3 -22.83 -4.19 -6.04
CA SER A 3 -21.45 -4.68 -5.87
C SER A 3 -20.93 -4.46 -4.44
N GLU A 4 -21.23 -3.31 -3.83
CA GLU A 4 -20.84 -2.97 -2.46
C GLU A 4 -21.36 -3.97 -1.42
N ALA A 5 -22.62 -4.40 -1.54
CA ALA A 5 -23.18 -5.38 -0.61
C ALA A 5 -22.42 -6.71 -0.64
N ARG A 6 -21.97 -7.15 -1.83
CA ARG A 6 -21.18 -8.38 -1.98
C ARG A 6 -19.75 -8.21 -1.47
N ILE A 7 -19.17 -7.03 -1.61
CA ILE A 7 -17.86 -6.69 -1.05
C ILE A 7 -17.88 -6.75 0.48
N GLY A 8 -19.01 -6.37 1.09
CA GLY A 8 -19.21 -6.46 2.54
C GLY A 8 -19.21 -7.90 3.10
N TRP A 9 -19.31 -8.93 2.26
CA TRP A 9 -19.23 -10.33 2.67
C TRP A 9 -17.81 -10.89 2.72
N ILE A 10 -16.81 -10.08 2.32
CA ILE A 10 -15.42 -10.53 2.24
C ILE A 10 -14.65 -10.04 3.48
N GLU A 11 -14.10 -10.99 4.22
CA GLU A 11 -13.34 -10.78 5.46
C GLU A 11 -11.87 -11.16 5.26
N ARG A 12 -10.93 -10.34 5.76
CA ARG A 12 -9.49 -10.58 5.60
C ARG A 12 -9.00 -11.72 6.48
N GLU A 13 -9.49 -11.79 7.72
CA GLU A 13 -9.10 -12.78 8.75
C GLU A 13 -10.17 -13.88 8.90
N ALA A 14 -10.55 -14.52 7.80
CA ALA A 14 -11.50 -15.64 7.83
C ALA A 14 -10.81 -17.00 7.58
N GLU A 15 -11.50 -18.09 7.88
CA GLU A 15 -11.03 -19.45 7.59
C GLU A 15 -10.84 -19.70 6.08
N LEU A 16 -11.58 -18.97 5.23
CA LEU A 16 -11.46 -19.03 3.78
C LEU A 16 -10.55 -17.93 3.27
N ALA A 17 -9.66 -18.25 2.33
CA ALA A 17 -8.84 -17.24 1.66
C ALA A 17 -9.71 -16.18 0.94
N VAL A 18 -9.32 -14.91 1.03
CA VAL A 18 -9.97 -13.77 0.35
C VAL A 18 -10.23 -14.04 -1.14
N VAL A 19 -9.32 -14.75 -1.81
CA VAL A 19 -9.47 -15.13 -3.22
C VAL A 19 -10.72 -15.98 -3.43
N ARG A 20 -10.91 -17.03 -2.61
CA ARG A 20 -12.09 -17.90 -2.67
C ARG A 20 -13.36 -17.14 -2.27
N GLN A 21 -13.28 -16.27 -1.27
CA GLN A 21 -14.41 -15.43 -0.88
C GLN A 21 -14.84 -14.50 -2.02
N CYS A 22 -13.90 -13.86 -2.72
CA CYS A 22 -14.16 -13.04 -3.90
C CYS A 22 -14.86 -13.84 -5.01
N GLU A 23 -14.38 -15.06 -5.28
CA GLU A 23 -14.97 -15.97 -6.27
C GLU A 23 -16.42 -16.34 -5.91
N LEU A 24 -16.67 -16.72 -4.65
CA LEU A 24 -18.00 -17.07 -4.17
C LEU A 24 -18.97 -15.88 -4.14
N ALA A 25 -18.47 -14.69 -3.79
CA ALA A 25 -19.25 -13.46 -3.77
C ALA A 25 -19.45 -12.84 -5.17
N GLY A 26 -18.76 -13.34 -6.21
CA GLY A 26 -18.81 -12.76 -7.56
C GLY A 26 -18.22 -11.35 -7.62
N VAL A 27 -17.16 -11.09 -6.83
CA VAL A 27 -16.49 -9.80 -6.73
C VAL A 27 -15.09 -9.89 -7.34
N ALA A 28 -14.70 -8.88 -8.13
CA ALA A 28 -13.34 -8.79 -8.62
C ALA A 28 -12.36 -8.48 -7.48
N ARG A 29 -11.28 -9.26 -7.35
CA ARG A 29 -10.24 -9.07 -6.33
C ARG A 29 -9.69 -7.65 -6.30
N ALA A 30 -9.52 -7.03 -7.47
CA ALA A 30 -9.03 -5.66 -7.59
C ALA A 30 -9.93 -4.65 -6.85
N THR A 31 -11.26 -4.84 -6.93
CA THR A 31 -12.23 -3.99 -6.24
C THR A 31 -12.11 -4.14 -4.71
N PHE A 32 -11.93 -5.37 -4.22
CA PHE A 32 -11.75 -5.63 -2.79
C PHE A 32 -10.43 -5.02 -2.26
N TYR A 33 -9.31 -5.21 -2.96
CA TYR A 33 -8.03 -4.62 -2.54
C TYR A 33 -8.02 -3.10 -2.65
N GLY A 34 -8.64 -2.54 -3.68
CA GLY A 34 -8.77 -1.09 -3.87
C GLY A 34 -9.57 -0.40 -2.76
N ARG A 35 -10.52 -1.10 -2.12
CA ARG A 35 -11.30 -0.56 -0.98
C ARG A 35 -10.44 -0.23 0.25
N GLY A 36 -9.33 -0.94 0.45
CA GLY A 36 -8.40 -0.59 1.53
C GLY A 36 -7.57 0.66 1.22
N ALA A 37 -7.27 0.88 -0.06
CA ALA A 37 -6.52 2.04 -0.54
C ALA A 37 -7.38 3.32 -0.68
N SER A 38 -8.71 3.21 -0.51
CA SER A 38 -9.62 4.36 -0.51
C SER A 38 -9.81 5.00 0.88
N GLY A 39 -9.05 4.57 1.89
CA GLY A 39 -8.91 5.35 3.11
C GLY A 39 -8.21 6.69 2.81
N GLU A 40 -8.43 7.70 3.66
CA GLU A 40 -7.64 8.92 3.60
C GLU A 40 -6.15 8.54 3.74
N GLN A 41 -5.36 8.87 2.72
CA GLN A 41 -3.91 8.71 2.80
C GLN A 41 -3.41 9.61 3.91
N SER A 42 -2.57 9.08 4.80
CA SER A 42 -2.03 9.90 5.87
C SER A 42 -1.09 10.97 5.28
N GLU A 43 -0.83 12.03 6.05
CA GLU A 43 0.11 13.07 5.61
C GLU A 43 1.52 12.49 5.39
N GLU A 44 1.87 11.47 6.18
CA GLU A 44 3.11 10.70 6.07
C GLU A 44 3.15 9.90 4.75
N ASP A 45 2.06 9.22 4.38
CA ASP A 45 1.98 8.48 3.11
C ASP A 45 2.13 9.42 1.89
N LEU A 46 1.52 10.60 1.97
CA LEU A 46 1.63 11.62 0.93
C LEU A 46 3.04 12.23 0.86
N LEU A 47 3.68 12.44 2.01
CA LEU A 47 5.07 12.89 2.06
C LEU A 47 6.01 11.83 1.48
N LEU A 48 5.79 10.56 1.82
CA LEU A 48 6.50 9.40 1.29
C LEU A 48 6.38 9.37 -0.24
N CYS A 49 5.18 9.55 -0.79
CA CYS A 49 4.97 9.60 -2.24
C CYS A 49 5.75 10.74 -2.90
N ARG A 50 5.73 11.95 -2.32
CA ARG A 50 6.48 13.10 -2.85
C ARG A 50 7.98 12.86 -2.87
N LEU A 51 8.52 12.32 -1.78
CA LEU A 51 9.94 11.98 -1.69
C LEU A 51 10.34 10.89 -2.72
N MET A 52 9.44 9.92 -3.01
CA MET A 52 9.68 8.88 -4.03
C MET A 52 9.77 9.50 -5.41
N ASP A 53 8.84 10.40 -5.74
CA ASP A 53 8.79 11.08 -7.02
C ASP A 53 10.02 11.96 -7.24
N GLU A 54 10.47 12.69 -6.21
CA GLU A 54 11.70 13.49 -6.27
C GLU A 54 12.94 12.63 -6.55
N GLU A 55 13.10 11.53 -5.81
CA GLU A 55 14.27 10.66 -5.99
C GLU A 55 14.25 9.94 -7.34
N TYR A 56 13.07 9.49 -7.79
CA TYR A 56 12.90 8.91 -9.12
C TYR A 56 13.27 9.89 -10.23
N THR A 57 12.90 11.16 -10.07
CA THR A 57 13.24 12.22 -11.03
C THR A 57 14.73 12.55 -11.03
N ARG A 58 15.38 12.54 -9.86
CA ARG A 58 16.84 12.73 -9.73
C ARG A 58 17.64 11.57 -10.31
N ARG A 59 17.08 10.35 -10.32
CA ARG A 59 17.74 9.14 -10.80
C ARG A 59 16.88 8.41 -11.83
N PRO A 60 16.89 8.84 -13.10
CA PRO A 60 16.05 8.27 -14.16
C PRO A 60 16.31 6.78 -14.49
N PHE A 61 17.27 6.14 -13.84
CA PHE A 61 17.57 4.71 -13.98
C PHE A 61 17.12 3.87 -12.76
N TYR A 62 16.65 4.47 -11.68
CA TYR A 62 16.25 3.74 -10.48
C TYR A 62 14.88 3.10 -10.65
N GLY A 63 14.87 1.83 -11.06
CA GLY A 63 13.66 1.00 -10.99
C GLY A 63 13.25 0.70 -9.54
N SER A 64 12.02 0.21 -9.37
CA SER A 64 11.39 -0.04 -8.06
C SER A 64 12.27 -0.81 -7.06
N ARG A 65 13.01 -1.82 -7.52
CA ARG A 65 13.91 -2.61 -6.65
C ARG A 65 15.04 -1.78 -6.04
N ARG A 66 15.63 -0.86 -6.80
CA ARG A 66 16.70 0.03 -6.28
C ARG A 66 16.13 1.11 -5.39
N MET A 67 14.90 1.56 -5.68
CA MET A 67 14.18 2.48 -4.82
C MET A 67 13.93 1.85 -3.44
N VAL A 68 13.42 0.62 -3.37
CA VAL A 68 13.18 -0.06 -2.07
C VAL A 68 14.46 -0.18 -1.23
N VAL A 69 15.62 -0.49 -1.84
CA VAL A 69 16.90 -0.55 -1.13
C VAL A 69 17.31 0.84 -0.62
N PHE A 70 17.25 1.87 -1.46
CA PHE A 70 17.57 3.24 -1.07
C PHE A 70 16.70 3.73 0.09
N TRP A 71 15.44 3.32 0.12
CA TRP A 71 14.46 3.72 1.14
C TRP A 71 14.60 2.92 2.44
N GLY A 72 14.93 1.62 2.33
CA GLY A 72 15.28 0.80 3.50
C GLY A 72 16.54 1.30 4.21
N ASP A 73 17.53 1.78 3.45
CA ASP A 73 18.72 2.43 4.02
C ASP A 73 18.38 3.81 4.63
N TRP A 74 17.40 4.53 4.07
CA TRP A 74 16.92 5.83 4.58
C TRP A 74 16.21 5.71 5.94
N ASP A 75 15.42 4.66 6.16
CA ASP A 75 14.74 4.41 7.44
C ASP A 75 15.74 4.18 8.60
N MET A 76 16.86 3.51 8.31
CA MET A 76 17.96 3.36 9.27
C MET A 76 18.68 4.69 9.58
N LEU A 77 18.75 5.62 8.62
CA LEU A 77 19.33 6.95 8.83
C LEU A 77 18.38 7.87 9.60
N GLN A 78 17.07 7.76 9.38
CA GLN A 78 16.07 8.53 10.14
C GLN A 78 15.94 8.03 11.59
N THR A 79 15.94 6.71 11.82
CA THR A 79 15.96 6.15 13.17
C THR A 79 17.26 6.44 13.93
N ALA A 80 18.41 6.50 13.24
CA ALA A 80 19.68 6.96 13.83
C ALA A 80 19.68 8.46 14.17
N SER A 81 18.90 9.28 13.44
CA SER A 81 18.68 10.70 13.77
C SER A 81 17.59 10.94 14.81
N GLY A 82 16.87 9.90 15.24
CA GLY A 82 15.82 9.93 16.27
C GLY A 82 16.33 9.87 17.72
N CYS A 83 17.64 9.96 17.96
CA CYS A 83 18.18 10.28 19.29
C CYS A 83 18.25 11.80 19.47
N SER A 84 17.09 12.45 19.56
CA SER A 84 16.99 13.78 20.15
C SER A 84 15.57 14.07 20.65
N GLY A 85 15.42 14.03 21.97
CA GLY A 85 14.44 14.82 22.74
C GLY A 85 13.07 14.20 22.92
#